data_AF-A0A3M1RQB5-F1
#
_entry.id   AF-A0A3M1RQB5-F1
#
_cell.length_a   1.000
_cell.length_b   1.000
_cell.length_c   1.000
_cell.angle_alpha   90.00
_cell.angle_beta   90.00
_cell.angle_gamma   90.00
#
_symmetry.space_group_name_H-M   'P 1'
#
loop_
_entity.id
_entity.type
_entity.pdbx_description
1 polymer ?
#
loop_
_entity_poly.entity_id
_entity_poly.type
_entity_poly.pdbx_seq_one_letter_code
_entity_poly.pdbx_strand_id
1 'polypeptide(L)'
;MPAVDSIGQIVGLSLLLLGGGMMWLQKATWERAERNARLAAAERDFLRRKLRRRNLVGMIIVGLGVMFVAGAYIEILAISAWWLIGYWFLAGLACLWLTLLAGADMLAAWHFYGKQRDRVQLEELKLRYQARMAEKRAQGEGDSPATDQPTIDDNGSSASSER
;
A
#
# COMPACT_ATOMS: atom_id res chain seq x y z
N MET A 1 34.41 -10.16 -31.66
CA MET A 1 34.25 -9.34 -30.44
C MET A 1 33.09 -9.93 -29.64
N PRO A 2 33.34 -10.80 -28.65
CA PRO A 2 32.28 -11.51 -27.90
C PRO A 2 31.76 -10.76 -26.66
N ALA A 3 32.36 -9.63 -26.28
CA ALA A 3 32.05 -8.95 -25.02
C ALA A 3 30.74 -8.14 -25.05
N VAL A 4 30.29 -7.71 -26.23
CA VAL A 4 29.09 -6.86 -26.40
C VAL A 4 27.81 -7.69 -26.21
N ASP A 5 27.82 -8.94 -26.66
CA ASP A 5 26.69 -9.87 -26.57
C ASP A 5 26.34 -10.20 -25.10
N SER A 6 27.37 -10.32 -24.25
CA SER A 6 27.22 -10.62 -22.83
C SER A 6 26.49 -9.52 -22.07
N ILE A 7 26.71 -8.25 -22.43
CA ILE A 7 26.08 -7.11 -21.73
C ILE A 7 24.58 -7.11 -21.99
N GLY A 8 24.16 -7.31 -23.24
CA GLY A 8 22.74 -7.37 -23.61
C GLY A 8 22.00 -8.50 -22.89
N GLN A 9 22.64 -9.67 -22.78
CA GLN A 9 22.07 -10.83 -22.08
C GLN A 9 21.96 -10.61 -20.57
N ILE A 10 23.00 -10.05 -19.93
CA ILE A 10 22.98 -9.72 -18.49
C ILE A 10 21.89 -8.69 -18.19
N VAL A 11 21.77 -7.65 -19.03
CA VAL A 11 20.71 -6.64 -18.90
C VAL A 11 19.34 -7.29 -19.11
N GLY A 12 19.14 -8.10 -20.15
CA GLY A 12 17.88 -8.80 -20.38
C GLY A 12 17.47 -9.73 -19.22
N LEU A 13 18.40 -10.52 -18.71
CA LEU A 13 18.18 -11.44 -17.58
C LEU A 13 17.90 -10.69 -16.27
N SER A 14 18.61 -9.60 -16.01
CA SER A 14 18.35 -8.78 -14.82
C SER A 14 16.98 -8.10 -14.89
N LEU A 15 16.55 -7.60 -16.06
CA LEU A 15 15.18 -7.10 -16.25
C LEU A 15 14.13 -8.21 -16.05
N LEU A 16 14.37 -9.41 -16.55
CA LEU A 16 13.47 -10.56 -16.36
C LEU A 16 13.35 -10.95 -14.88
N LEU A 17 14.46 -11.04 -14.17
CA LEU A 17 14.47 -11.34 -12.74
C LEU A 17 13.77 -10.23 -11.93
N LEU A 18 14.03 -8.97 -12.27
CA LEU A 18 13.41 -7.84 -11.61
C LEU A 18 11.89 -7.83 -11.85
N GLY A 19 11.46 -7.92 -13.11
CA GLY A 19 10.05 -7.91 -13.49
C GLY A 19 9.29 -9.11 -12.95
N GLY A 20 9.86 -10.32 -13.10
CA GLY A 20 9.29 -11.56 -12.58
C GLY A 20 9.22 -11.58 -11.05
N GLY A 21 10.29 -11.14 -10.38
CA GLY A 21 10.33 -11.00 -8.93
C GLY A 21 9.28 -10.02 -8.41
N MET A 22 9.11 -8.86 -9.08
CA MET A 22 8.08 -7.88 -8.72
C MET A 22 6.66 -8.45 -8.86
N MET A 23 6.37 -9.21 -9.93
CA MET A 23 5.09 -9.89 -10.11
C MET A 23 4.86 -10.96 -9.03
N TRP A 24 5.89 -11.72 -8.67
CA TRP A 24 5.79 -12.75 -7.64
C TRP A 24 5.51 -12.16 -6.26
N LEU A 25 6.23 -11.09 -5.88
CA LEU A 25 5.98 -10.32 -4.65
C LEU A 25 4.55 -9.77 -4.62
N GLN A 26 4.05 -9.22 -5.74
CA GLN A 26 2.68 -8.72 -5.82
C GLN A 26 1.64 -9.83 -5.64
N LYS A 27 1.84 -10.98 -6.28
CA LYS A 27 0.96 -12.14 -6.12
C LYS A 27 0.98 -12.67 -4.68
N ALA A 28 2.16 -12.76 -4.07
CA ALA A 28 2.32 -13.17 -2.68
C ALA A 28 1.64 -12.20 -1.69
N THR A 29 1.72 -10.88 -1.94
CA THR A 29 0.97 -9.89 -1.14
C THR A 29 -0.53 -10.01 -1.32
N TRP A 30 -1.01 -10.32 -2.53
CA TRP A 30 -2.42 -10.53 -2.81
C TRP A 30 -2.96 -11.78 -2.09
N GLU A 31 -2.26 -12.91 -2.18
CA GLU A 31 -2.64 -14.15 -1.49
C GLU A 31 -2.63 -13.99 0.05
N ARG A 32 -1.78 -13.10 0.59
CA ARG A 32 -1.81 -12.74 2.01
C ARG A 32 -3.01 -11.84 2.35
N ALA A 33 -3.34 -10.87 1.49
CA ALA A 33 -4.49 -9.99 1.68
C ALA A 33 -5.83 -10.73 1.55
N GLU A 34 -5.92 -11.69 0.63
CA GLU A 34 -7.14 -12.49 0.38
C GLU A 34 -7.43 -13.47 1.52
N ARG A 35 -6.39 -13.99 2.18
CA ARG A 35 -6.52 -14.78 3.41
C ARG A 35 -7.07 -13.97 4.59
N ASN A 36 -6.86 -12.66 4.62
CA ASN A 36 -7.46 -11.76 5.60
C ASN A 36 -8.88 -11.35 5.16
N ALA A 37 -9.80 -12.32 5.11
CA ALA A 37 -11.14 -12.23 4.50
C ALA A 37 -12.16 -11.27 5.18
N ARG A 38 -11.71 -10.28 5.96
CA ARG A 38 -12.58 -9.25 6.60
C ARG A 38 -12.72 -7.95 5.79
N LEU A 39 -12.07 -7.83 4.63
CA LEU A 39 -12.15 -6.62 3.82
C LEU A 39 -13.51 -6.46 3.13
N ALA A 40 -14.11 -5.28 3.27
CA ALA A 40 -15.37 -4.89 2.65
C ALA A 40 -15.29 -5.03 1.12
N ALA A 41 -16.41 -5.42 0.48
CA ALA A 41 -16.44 -5.70 -0.97
C ALA A 41 -15.94 -4.52 -1.82
N ALA A 42 -16.24 -3.28 -1.41
CA ALA A 42 -15.78 -2.07 -2.09
C ALA A 42 -14.24 -1.90 -2.06
N GLU A 43 -13.59 -2.37 -1.00
CA GLU A 43 -12.13 -2.27 -0.81
C GLU A 43 -11.39 -3.31 -1.66
N ARG A 44 -11.97 -4.51 -1.82
CA ARG A 44 -11.48 -5.54 -2.75
C ARG A 44 -11.50 -5.06 -4.21
N ASP A 45 -12.56 -4.39 -4.65
CA ASP A 45 -12.66 -3.86 -6.01
C ASP A 45 -11.67 -2.72 -6.28
N PHE A 46 -11.32 -1.96 -5.26
CA PHE A 46 -10.29 -0.93 -5.36
C PHE A 46 -8.90 -1.55 -5.51
N LEU A 47 -8.60 -2.58 -4.72
CA LEU A 47 -7.31 -3.27 -4.78
C LEU A 47 -7.14 -4.07 -6.07
N ARG A 48 -8.20 -4.71 -6.60
CA ARG A 48 -8.18 -5.41 -7.89
C ARG A 48 -7.82 -4.48 -9.05
N ARG A 49 -8.41 -3.27 -9.07
CA ARG A 49 -8.09 -2.26 -10.10
C ARG A 49 -6.65 -1.77 -10.01
N LYS A 50 -6.11 -1.63 -8.79
CA LYS A 50 -4.71 -1.27 -8.56
C LYS A 50 -3.72 -2.36 -9.01
N LEU A 51 -4.04 -3.62 -8.75
CA LEU A 51 -3.22 -4.77 -9.18
C LEU A 51 -3.20 -4.95 -10.69
N ARG A 52 -4.34 -4.75 -11.36
CA ARG A 52 -4.41 -4.88 -12.82
C ARG A 52 -3.49 -3.88 -13.54
N ARG A 53 -3.32 -2.67 -12.99
CA ARG A 53 -2.39 -1.65 -13.51
C ARG A 53 -0.92 -2.05 -13.28
N ARG A 54 -0.58 -2.52 -12.08
CA ARG A 54 0.81 -2.95 -11.76
C ARG A 54 1.25 -4.20 -12.52
N ASN A 55 0.32 -5.12 -12.83
CA ASN A 55 0.60 -6.27 -13.69
C ASN A 55 0.90 -5.89 -15.14
N LEU A 56 0.29 -4.81 -15.65
CA LEU A 56 0.53 -4.34 -17.02
C LEU A 56 1.96 -3.83 -17.17
N VAL A 57 2.45 -3.05 -16.19
CA VAL A 57 3.85 -2.59 -16.14
C VAL A 57 4.82 -3.77 -16.03
N GLY A 58 4.52 -4.75 -15.15
CA GLY A 58 5.34 -5.95 -15.00
C GLY A 58 5.46 -6.78 -16.28
N MET A 59 4.35 -6.98 -17.01
CA MET A 59 4.37 -7.71 -18.29
C MET A 59 5.22 -7.00 -19.35
N ILE A 60 5.21 -5.66 -19.40
CA ILE A 60 6.01 -4.94 -20.39
C ILE A 60 7.51 -4.98 -20.04
N ILE A 61 7.88 -4.90 -18.74
CA ILE A 61 9.29 -5.06 -18.31
C ILE A 61 9.81 -6.46 -18.67
N VAL A 62 9.02 -7.50 -18.41
CA VAL A 62 9.34 -8.88 -18.79
C VAL A 62 9.47 -8.98 -20.31
N GLY A 63 8.53 -8.40 -21.07
CA GLY A 63 8.59 -8.36 -22.53
C GLY A 63 9.83 -7.67 -23.09
N LEU A 64 10.27 -6.56 -22.46
CA LEU A 64 11.52 -5.88 -22.79
C LEU A 64 12.74 -6.75 -22.50
N GLY A 65 12.74 -7.47 -21.38
CA GLY A 65 13.80 -8.44 -21.07
C GLY A 65 13.88 -9.56 -22.11
N VAL A 66 12.73 -10.12 -22.53
CA VAL A 66 12.67 -11.10 -23.62
C VAL A 66 13.15 -10.50 -24.94
N MET A 67 12.76 -9.26 -25.27
CA MET A 67 13.28 -8.56 -26.43
C MET A 67 14.81 -8.43 -26.35
N PHE A 68 15.39 -7.93 -25.26
CA PHE A 68 16.85 -7.79 -25.18
C PHE A 68 17.59 -9.12 -25.40
N VAL A 69 17.06 -10.23 -24.88
CA VAL A 69 17.62 -11.56 -25.14
C VAL A 69 17.42 -11.97 -26.61
N ALA A 70 16.24 -11.77 -27.18
CA ALA A 70 15.94 -12.12 -28.57
C ALA A 70 16.72 -11.28 -29.59
N GLY A 71 17.02 -10.02 -29.27
CA GLY A 71 17.83 -9.12 -30.10
C GLY A 71 19.24 -9.66 -30.33
N ALA A 72 19.84 -10.27 -29.30
CA ALA A 72 21.15 -10.92 -29.43
C ALA A 72 21.12 -12.11 -30.41
N TYR A 73 20.01 -12.85 -30.49
CA TYR A 73 19.85 -13.93 -31.46
C TYR A 73 19.64 -13.42 -32.89
N ILE A 74 18.98 -12.27 -33.07
CA ILE A 74 18.74 -11.67 -34.39
C ILE A 74 20.05 -11.20 -35.03
N GLU A 75 20.98 -10.66 -34.25
CA GLU A 75 22.32 -10.27 -34.75
C GLU A 75 23.14 -11.48 -35.18
N ILE A 76 23.07 -12.59 -34.44
CA ILE A 76 23.74 -13.85 -34.79
C ILE A 76 23.20 -14.43 -36.11
N LEU A 77 21.90 -14.28 -36.37
CA LEU A 77 21.27 -14.77 -37.61
C LEU A 77 21.56 -13.90 -38.85
N ALA A 78 22.35 -12.82 -38.72
CA ALA A 78 22.73 -11.91 -39.82
C ALA A 78 21.52 -11.43 -40.65
N ILE A 79 20.41 -11.15 -39.98
CA ILE A 79 19.16 -10.70 -40.62
C ILE A 79 19.35 -9.30 -41.22
N SER A 80 18.69 -9.02 -42.36
CA SER A 80 18.80 -7.74 -43.09
C SER A 80 18.66 -6.50 -42.18
N ALA A 81 19.45 -5.46 -42.45
CA ALA A 81 19.50 -4.22 -41.65
C ALA A 81 18.13 -3.56 -41.40
N TRP A 82 17.18 -3.68 -42.33
CA TRP A 82 15.82 -3.13 -42.16
C TRP A 82 15.05 -3.76 -40.99
N TRP A 83 15.24 -5.06 -40.76
CA TRP A 83 14.61 -5.77 -39.65
C TRP A 83 15.19 -5.33 -38.31
N LEU A 84 16.50 -5.08 -38.25
CA LEU A 84 17.17 -4.57 -37.06
C LEU A 84 16.63 -3.18 -36.68
N ILE A 85 16.45 -2.30 -37.67
CA ILE A 85 15.87 -0.96 -37.44
C ILE A 85 14.43 -1.07 -36.94
N GLY A 86 13.59 -1.88 -37.58
CA GLY A 86 12.20 -2.08 -37.16
C GLY A 86 12.11 -2.66 -35.74
N TYR A 87 13.02 -3.58 -35.41
CA TYR A 87 13.12 -4.19 -34.10
C TYR A 87 13.45 -3.18 -33.00
N TRP A 88 14.51 -2.38 -33.19
CA TRP A 88 14.89 -1.33 -32.23
C TRP A 88 13.85 -0.21 -32.14
N PHE A 89 13.19 0.11 -33.24
CA PHE A 89 12.09 1.08 -33.24
C PHE A 89 10.91 0.59 -32.39
N LEU A 90 10.53 -0.69 -32.52
CA LEU A 90 9.49 -1.30 -31.69
C LEU A 90 9.90 -1.34 -30.21
N ALA A 91 11.16 -1.66 -29.91
CA ALA A 91 11.69 -1.64 -28.55
C ALA A 91 11.64 -0.23 -27.94
N GLY A 92 12.06 0.78 -28.71
CA GLY A 92 12.01 2.19 -28.32
C GLY A 92 10.58 2.68 -28.09
N LEU A 93 9.65 2.30 -28.97
CA LEU A 93 8.23 2.63 -28.83
C LEU A 93 7.63 1.98 -27.56
N ALA A 94 7.97 0.73 -27.28
CA ALA A 94 7.56 0.05 -26.04
C ALA A 94 8.12 0.75 -24.79
N CYS A 95 9.37 1.22 -24.85
CA CYS A 95 10.02 1.95 -23.76
C CYS A 95 9.38 3.34 -23.53
N LEU A 96 9.09 4.07 -24.61
CA LEU A 96 8.36 5.34 -24.55
C LEU A 96 6.98 5.12 -23.93
N TRP A 97 6.25 4.12 -24.41
CA TRP A 97 4.93 3.77 -23.89
C TRP A 97 4.96 3.44 -22.39
N LEU A 98 5.99 2.72 -21.93
CA LEU A 98 6.24 2.45 -20.52
C LEU A 98 6.44 3.73 -19.71
N THR A 99 7.22 4.67 -20.24
CA THR A 99 7.51 5.94 -19.58
C THR A 99 6.23 6.77 -19.42
N LEU A 100 5.36 6.79 -20.43
CA LEU A 100 4.04 7.42 -20.33
C LEU A 100 3.17 6.75 -19.27
N LEU A 101 3.14 5.41 -19.24
CA LEU A 101 2.37 4.66 -18.23
C LEU A 101 2.90 4.91 -16.81
N ALA A 102 4.22 4.91 -16.63
CA ALA A 102 4.86 5.19 -15.36
C ALA A 102 4.58 6.62 -14.88
N GLY A 103 4.63 7.60 -15.79
CA GLY A 103 4.26 8.98 -15.50
C GLY A 103 2.79 9.09 -15.06
N ALA A 104 1.88 8.44 -15.79
CA ALA A 104 0.46 8.41 -15.44
C ALA A 104 0.20 7.74 -14.08
N ASP A 105 0.89 6.65 -13.77
CA ASP A 105 0.80 5.97 -12.48
C ASP A 105 1.38 6.82 -11.34
N MET A 106 2.46 7.57 -11.59
CA MET A 106 3.05 8.49 -10.62
C MET A 106 2.14 9.68 -10.34
N LEU A 107 1.48 10.24 -11.36
CA LEU A 107 0.44 11.26 -11.22
C LEU A 107 -0.76 10.77 -10.41
N ALA A 108 -1.22 9.54 -10.67
CA ALA A 108 -2.29 8.92 -9.91
C ALA A 108 -1.88 8.67 -8.45
N ALA A 109 -0.65 8.22 -8.21
CA ALA A 109 -0.11 8.04 -6.88
C ALA A 109 -0.03 9.38 -6.12
N TRP A 110 0.51 10.43 -6.73
CA TRP A 110 0.56 11.76 -6.15
C TRP A 110 -0.82 12.29 -5.76
N HIS A 111 -1.81 12.16 -6.65
CA HIS A 111 -3.17 12.61 -6.35
C HIS A 111 -3.81 11.81 -5.20
N PHE A 112 -3.53 10.51 -5.12
CA PHE A 112 -4.09 9.64 -4.08
C PHE A 112 -3.39 9.79 -2.72
N TYR A 113 -2.07 10.03 -2.70
CA TYR A 113 -1.30 10.24 -1.47
C TYR A 113 -1.67 11.54 -0.75
N GLY A 114 -2.03 12.60 -1.49
CA GLY A 114 -2.61 13.81 -0.89
C GLY A 114 -3.87 13.48 -0.08
N LYS A 115 -4.77 12.67 -0.65
CA LYS A 115 -6.03 12.28 0.00
C LYS A 115 -5.87 11.27 1.14
N GLN A 116 -4.82 10.44 1.13
CA GLN A 116 -4.54 9.50 2.21
C GLN A 116 -3.87 10.15 3.42
N ARG A 117 -3.00 11.16 3.24
CA ARG A 117 -2.41 11.89 4.39
C ARG A 117 -3.49 12.54 5.25
N ASP A 118 -4.50 13.13 4.62
CA ASP A 118 -5.63 13.73 5.33
C ASP A 118 -6.44 12.70 6.14
N ARG A 119 -6.62 11.49 5.59
CA ARG A 119 -7.37 10.42 6.28
C ARG A 119 -6.60 9.83 7.46
N VAL A 120 -5.30 9.59 7.30
CA VAL A 120 -4.45 9.08 8.39
C VAL A 120 -4.35 10.11 9.52
N GLN A 121 -4.21 11.39 9.18
CA GLN A 121 -4.22 12.46 10.18
C GLN A 121 -5.57 12.59 10.89
N LEU A 122 -6.69 12.42 10.19
CA LEU A 122 -8.01 12.41 10.79
C LEU A 122 -8.22 11.20 11.72
N GLU A 123 -7.72 10.02 11.36
CA GLU A 123 -7.77 8.83 12.22
C GLU A 123 -6.89 8.97 13.46
N GLU A 124 -5.67 9.50 13.34
CA GLU A 124 -4.82 9.82 14.48
C GLU A 124 -5.46 10.84 15.41
N LEU A 125 -6.09 11.89 14.86
CA LEU A 125 -6.83 12.88 15.64
C LEU A 125 -8.03 12.25 16.36
N LYS A 126 -8.76 11.35 15.70
CA LYS A 126 -9.90 10.65 16.30
C LYS A 126 -9.47 9.72 17.43
N LEU A 127 -8.38 8.99 17.26
CA LEU A 127 -7.79 8.12 18.29
C LEU A 127 -7.28 8.94 19.49
N ARG A 128 -6.57 10.05 19.24
CA ARG A 128 -6.12 10.97 20.31
C ARG A 128 -7.30 11.59 21.06
N TYR A 129 -8.39 11.92 20.37
CA TYR A 129 -9.58 12.46 21.01
C TYR A 129 -10.28 11.41 21.88
N GLN A 130 -10.37 10.16 21.41
CA GLN A 130 -10.92 9.05 22.20
C GLN A 130 -10.06 8.74 23.43
N ALA A 131 -8.73 8.75 23.29
CA ALA A 131 -7.81 8.56 24.42
C ALA A 131 -7.99 9.66 25.49
N ARG A 132 -8.05 10.94 25.07
CA ARG A 132 -8.29 12.06 25.99
C ARG A 132 -9.67 11.99 26.68
N MET A 133 -10.70 11.53 25.98
CA MET A 133 -12.03 11.34 26.57
C MET A 133 -12.04 10.17 27.57
N ALA A 134 -11.30 9.09 27.30
CA ALA A 134 -11.15 7.97 28.22
C ALA A 134 -10.39 8.38 29.49
N GLU A 135 -9.29 9.14 29.35
CA GLU A 135 -8.53 9.70 30.49
C GLU A 135 -9.40 10.63 31.36
N LYS A 136 -10.17 11.53 30.73
CA LYS A 136 -11.10 12.41 31.46
C LYS A 136 -12.20 11.66 32.20
N ARG A 137 -12.72 10.57 31.63
CA ARG A 137 -13.70 9.71 32.33
C ARG A 137 -13.05 8.94 33.48
N ALA A 138 -11.81 8.47 33.32
CA ALA A 138 -11.08 7.80 34.39
C ALA A 138 -10.72 8.73 35.56
N GLN A 139 -10.46 10.02 35.30
CA GLN A 139 -10.23 11.02 36.35
C GLN A 139 -11.54 11.52 37.01
N GLY A 140 -12.66 11.53 36.30
CA GLY A 140 -13.97 11.94 36.85
C GLY A 140 -14.59 10.94 37.83
N GLU A 141 -14.19 9.66 37.79
CA GLU A 141 -14.70 8.60 38.69
C GLU A 141 -13.91 8.50 40.01
N GLY A 142 -12.82 9.28 40.17
CA GLY A 142 -11.92 9.22 41.33
C GLY A 142 -12.20 10.25 42.43
N ASP A 143 -13.08 11.22 42.19
CA ASP A 143 -13.42 12.29 43.14
C ASP A 143 -14.90 12.19 43.51
N SER A 144 -15.31 11.01 43.98
CA SER A 144 -16.52 10.91 44.79
C SER A 144 -16.10 11.40 46.18
N PRO A 145 -16.51 12.61 46.61
CA PRO A 145 -16.19 13.08 47.94
C PRO A 145 -16.79 12.06 48.90
N ALA A 146 -15.96 11.53 49.80
CA ALA A 146 -16.44 10.81 50.96
C ALA A 146 -17.51 11.70 51.61
N THR A 147 -18.76 11.28 51.47
CA THR A 147 -19.88 11.83 52.20
C THR A 147 -19.51 11.73 53.67
N ASP A 148 -19.06 12.84 54.25
CA ASP A 148 -19.09 13.07 55.69
C ASP A 148 -20.54 12.86 56.12
N GLN A 149 -20.80 11.66 56.61
CA GLN A 149 -22.03 11.30 57.30
C GLN A 149 -21.93 12.00 58.66
N PRO A 150 -22.74 13.04 58.95
CA PRO A 150 -22.78 13.55 60.31
C PRO A 150 -23.41 12.46 61.17
N THR A 151 -22.61 11.91 62.08
CA THR A 151 -23.07 11.10 63.19
C THR A 151 -24.02 11.96 64.01
N ILE A 152 -25.32 11.76 63.82
CA ILE A 152 -26.34 12.27 64.73
C ILE A 152 -26.27 11.39 65.96
N ASP A 153 -25.54 11.87 66.96
CA ASP A 153 -25.55 11.36 68.32
C ASP A 153 -26.97 11.52 68.89
N ASP A 154 -27.77 10.45 68.75
CA ASP A 154 -29.05 10.31 69.45
C ASP A 154 -28.78 9.80 70.87
N ASN A 155 -28.33 10.71 71.74
CA ASN A 155 -28.18 10.46 73.17
C ASN A 155 -28.99 11.48 73.99
N GLY A 156 -30.20 11.07 74.34
CA GLY A 156 -30.81 11.35 75.63
C GLY A 156 -31.62 12.65 75.76
N SER A 157 -32.92 12.54 76.00
CA SER A 157 -33.50 12.87 77.30
C SER A 157 -35.04 12.84 77.27
N SER A 158 -35.57 11.87 78.01
CA SER A 158 -36.82 11.86 78.76
C SER A 158 -37.52 13.21 79.05
N ALA A 159 -38.81 13.29 78.72
CA ALA A 159 -39.87 13.93 79.51
C ALA A 159 -41.24 13.41 79.00
N SER A 160 -41.98 12.60 79.75
CA SER A 160 -42.94 13.05 80.79
C SER A 160 -44.02 13.98 80.25
N SER A 161 -45.23 13.45 79.99
CA SER A 161 -46.55 14.08 80.29
C SER A 161 -47.64 13.14 79.74
N GLU A 162 -48.27 12.31 80.57
CA GLU A 162 -49.53 12.63 81.26
C GLU A 162 -50.67 13.07 80.31
N ARG A 163 -51.50 12.11 79.88
CA ARG A 163 -52.92 11.96 80.25
C ARG A 163 -53.67 11.05 79.27
#